data_AF-A0A8C0IZP9-F1
#
_entry.id   AF-A0A8C0IZP9-F1
#
_cell.length_a   1.000
_cell.length_b   1.000
_cell.length_c   1.000
_cell.angle_alpha   90.00
_cell.angle_beta   90.00
_cell.angle_gamma   90.00
#
_symmetry.space_group_name_H-M   'P 1'
#
loop_
_entity.id
_entity.type
_entity.pdbx_description
1 polymer ?
#
loop_
_entity_poly.entity_id
_entity_poly.type
_entity_poly.pdbx_seq_one_letter_code
_entity_poly.pdbx_strand_id
1 'polypeptide(L)'
;MTKASLYLRLHFASTFKILPVLLSLQYSEMQQKGLRQEEMGKELLSGTEIEMASEEEGENEAEAEEKASLIKLREFQQMNQELCKELEKAKTDYDMATGAITSLQRQLAFQESQLRRAESEKEMLQKELRERGNQLQAMSAKFSSLREERKREEMMGIIERENYKLRQDIVEQESKLAEKNKLIDDLQSKINQLQAEVMVAQHHMQKQLCDQSEMQNQVEALKHAEQQAKVALECISARFERFRSKIIQATYSAAGAKSPQAEISDEEALEAMQRIISERLDFHQMLKQKGVKVPSLFSTEPANVSSPNSKTTKKSPVK
;
A
#
# COMPACT_ATOMS: atom_id res chain seq x y z
N MET A 1 17.19 45.19 31.63
CA MET A 1 17.24 46.30 32.60
C MET A 1 18.53 47.07 32.35
N THR A 2 18.44 48.34 31.99
CA THR A 2 19.58 49.17 31.59
C THR A 2 20.42 49.60 32.81
N LYS A 3 21.75 49.70 32.65
CA LYS A 3 22.70 50.17 33.70
C LYS A 3 22.23 51.47 34.37
N ALA A 4 21.56 52.34 33.62
CA ALA A 4 20.97 53.59 34.13
C ALA A 4 19.91 53.36 35.22
N SER A 5 19.09 52.33 35.11
CA SER A 5 18.04 52.01 36.10
C SER A 5 18.61 51.46 37.41
N LEU A 6 19.74 50.75 37.34
CA LEU A 6 20.45 50.24 38.52
C LEU A 6 21.17 51.38 39.26
N TYR A 7 21.77 52.31 38.52
CA TYR A 7 22.44 53.48 39.09
C TYR A 7 21.47 54.42 39.79
N LEU A 8 20.30 54.67 39.18
CA LEU A 8 19.26 55.51 39.80
C LEU A 8 18.72 54.89 41.09
N ARG A 9 18.51 53.56 41.12
CA ARG A 9 18.03 52.86 42.33
C ARG A 9 19.08 52.83 43.44
N LEU A 10 20.36 52.60 43.12
CA LEU A 10 21.44 52.64 44.11
C LEU A 10 21.61 54.05 44.70
N HIS A 11 21.57 55.07 43.84
CA HIS A 11 21.71 56.46 44.29
C HIS A 11 20.53 56.85 45.17
N PHE A 12 19.28 56.58 44.75
CA PHE A 12 18.09 56.91 45.54
C PHE A 12 18.08 56.19 46.90
N ALA A 13 18.43 54.90 46.93
CA ALA A 13 18.51 54.12 48.17
C ALA A 13 19.63 54.60 49.11
N SER A 14 20.74 55.12 48.57
CA SER A 14 21.84 55.69 49.37
C SER A 14 21.45 57.04 49.97
N THR A 15 20.89 57.96 49.18
CA THR A 15 20.40 59.26 49.69
C THR A 15 19.28 59.11 50.73
N PHE A 16 18.34 58.18 50.54
CA PHE A 16 17.20 58.01 51.47
C PHE A 16 17.61 57.41 52.83
N LYS A 17 18.74 56.70 52.90
CA LYS A 17 19.28 56.15 54.16
C LYS A 17 20.21 57.13 54.89
N ILE A 18 20.93 57.97 54.16
CA ILE A 18 21.96 58.87 54.72
C ILE A 18 21.35 60.18 55.21
N LEU A 19 20.31 60.69 54.54
CA LEU A 19 19.69 61.99 54.87
C LEU A 19 19.09 62.05 56.29
N PRO A 20 18.36 61.03 56.79
CA PRO A 20 17.82 61.05 58.16
C PRO A 20 18.92 61.02 59.24
N VAL A 21 20.02 60.32 58.96
CA VAL A 21 21.17 60.23 59.88
C VAL A 21 21.92 61.56 59.95
N LEU A 22 22.10 62.24 58.83
CA LEU A 22 22.69 63.58 58.79
C LEU A 22 21.83 64.62 59.51
N LEU A 23 20.50 64.59 59.31
CA LEU A 23 19.58 65.47 60.04
C LEU A 23 19.59 65.20 61.55
N SER A 24 19.69 63.94 61.97
CA SER A 24 19.77 63.57 63.40
C SER A 24 21.11 63.98 64.04
N LEU A 25 22.23 63.87 63.30
CA LEU A 25 23.54 64.36 63.72
C LEU A 25 23.54 65.90 63.87
N GLN A 26 22.97 66.61 62.89
CA GLN A 26 22.88 68.07 62.93
C GLN A 26 21.97 68.56 64.07
N TYR A 27 20.88 67.83 64.37
CA TYR A 27 20.01 68.13 65.50
C TYR A 27 20.69 67.87 66.86
N SER A 28 21.50 66.80 66.98
CA SER A 28 22.31 66.53 68.18
C SER A 28 23.44 67.56 68.37
N GLU A 29 24.06 68.01 67.28
CA GLU A 29 25.10 69.04 67.31
C GLU A 29 24.53 70.41 67.75
N MET A 30 23.30 70.73 67.37
CA MET A 30 22.60 71.92 67.90
C MET A 30 22.23 71.79 69.38
N GLN A 31 21.84 70.61 69.87
CA GLN A 31 21.60 70.39 71.30
C GLN A 31 22.89 70.47 72.13
N GLN A 32 24.03 69.96 71.62
CA GLN A 32 25.34 70.11 72.28
C GLN A 32 25.84 71.55 72.32
N LYS A 33 25.59 72.34 71.26
CA LYS A 33 25.94 73.78 71.24
C LYS A 33 25.05 74.60 72.18
N GLY A 34 23.76 74.25 72.31
CA GLY A 34 22.85 74.85 73.30
C GLY A 34 23.32 74.64 74.75
N LEU A 35 23.76 73.42 75.09
CA LEU A 35 24.26 73.09 76.45
C LEU A 35 25.61 73.75 76.78
N ARG A 36 26.53 73.88 75.81
CA ARG A 36 27.80 74.62 76.02
C ARG A 36 27.61 76.12 76.26
N GLN A 37 26.53 76.71 75.75
CA GLN A 37 26.20 78.11 75.99
C GLN A 37 25.57 78.32 77.39
N GLU A 38 24.90 77.30 77.94
CA GLU A 38 24.32 77.32 79.28
C GLU A 38 25.37 77.08 80.39
N GLU A 39 26.43 76.32 80.13
CA GLU A 39 27.53 76.08 81.09
C GLU A 39 28.50 77.28 81.22
N MET A 40 28.75 78.04 80.14
CA MET A 40 29.56 79.28 80.19
C MET A 40 28.86 80.45 80.90
N GLY A 41 27.54 80.36 81.14
CA GLY A 41 26.75 81.38 81.85
C GLY A 41 26.70 81.21 83.37
N LYS A 42 27.25 80.12 83.92
CA LYS A 42 27.21 79.81 85.36
C LYS A 42 28.56 79.80 86.07
N GLU A 43 29.66 80.11 85.37
CA GLU A 43 31.02 80.16 85.92
C GLU A 43 31.63 81.58 86.05
N LEU A 44 30.82 82.63 85.90
CA LEU A 44 31.14 83.99 86.36
C LEU A 44 30.02 84.45 87.29
N LEU A 45 30.17 84.17 88.59
CA LEU A 45 29.71 84.92 89.77
C LEU A 45 29.86 84.01 91.01
N SER A 46 31.09 83.54 91.20
CA SER A 46 31.58 82.87 92.41
C SER A 46 32.69 83.76 92.98
N GLY A 47 32.49 84.26 94.19
CA GLY A 47 33.54 84.84 95.02
C GLY A 47 33.82 86.33 94.78
N THR A 48 33.35 87.18 95.68
CA THR A 48 34.21 88.13 96.43
C THR A 48 33.43 88.54 97.69
N GLU A 49 33.80 87.94 98.82
CA GLU A 49 33.59 88.49 100.15
C GLU A 49 34.47 89.73 100.29
N ILE A 50 33.95 90.86 100.79
CA ILE A 50 34.76 91.83 101.55
C ILE A 50 33.94 92.33 102.73
N GLU A 51 34.38 91.86 103.90
CA GLU A 51 34.09 92.42 105.22
C GLU A 51 34.77 93.78 105.43
N MET A 52 34.18 94.50 106.37
CA MET A 52 34.47 95.82 106.91
C MET A 52 35.93 96.15 107.29
N ALA A 53 36.30 97.41 107.07
CA ALA A 53 37.12 98.34 107.91
C ALA A 53 37.89 99.28 106.96
N SER A 54 38.00 100.61 107.13
CA SER A 54 37.66 101.55 108.18
C SER A 54 37.91 102.96 107.62
N GLU A 55 37.06 103.91 108.05
CA GLU A 55 37.35 105.33 108.31
C GLU A 55 37.72 106.30 107.15
N GLU A 56 36.72 107.16 106.93
CA GLU A 56 36.79 108.62 106.69
C GLU A 56 36.90 109.18 105.26
N GLU A 57 36.03 110.17 105.04
CA GLU A 57 35.84 111.08 103.90
C GLU A 57 35.00 110.56 102.71
N GLY A 58 33.69 110.56 102.93
CA GLY A 58 32.66 110.21 101.97
C GLY A 58 31.90 111.38 101.34
N GLU A 59 30.97 110.96 100.47
CA GLU A 59 29.75 111.65 99.98
C GLU A 59 29.69 112.10 98.50
N ASN A 60 30.77 112.12 97.70
CA ASN A 60 30.66 112.52 96.27
C ASN A 60 30.96 111.45 95.20
N GLU A 61 31.69 110.37 95.51
CA GLU A 61 31.95 109.30 94.52
C GLU A 61 30.88 108.19 94.52
N ALA A 62 30.30 107.88 95.69
CA ALA A 62 29.24 106.89 95.84
C ALA A 62 27.93 107.28 95.12
N GLU A 63 27.56 108.57 95.11
CA GLU A 63 26.33 109.05 94.46
C GLU A 63 26.44 109.05 92.92
N ALA A 64 27.66 109.24 92.39
CA ALA A 64 27.93 109.16 90.95
C ALA A 64 27.92 107.71 90.45
N GLU A 65 28.45 106.78 91.24
CA GLU A 65 28.44 105.35 90.96
C GLU A 65 27.03 104.74 91.05
N GLU A 66 26.21 105.21 92.00
CA GLU A 66 24.78 104.86 92.10
C GLU A 66 23.98 105.37 90.88
N LYS A 67 24.19 106.63 90.46
CA LYS A 67 23.54 107.19 89.25
C LYS A 67 23.96 106.46 87.97
N ALA A 68 25.23 106.11 87.82
CA ALA A 68 25.71 105.31 86.69
C ALA A 68 25.09 103.90 86.70
N SER A 69 24.94 103.31 87.88
CA SER A 69 24.26 102.02 88.07
C SER A 69 22.77 102.09 87.70
N LEU A 70 22.08 103.18 88.05
CA LEU A 70 20.68 103.43 87.67
C LEU A 70 20.48 103.62 86.17
N ILE A 71 21.41 104.31 85.49
CA ILE A 71 21.37 104.47 84.02
C ILE A 71 21.55 103.11 83.34
N LYS A 72 22.55 102.34 83.77
CA LYS A 72 22.82 101.00 83.24
C LYS A 72 21.66 100.04 83.51
N LEU A 73 21.03 100.12 84.68
CA LEU A 73 19.82 99.36 85.00
C LEU A 73 18.65 99.74 84.07
N ARG A 74 18.47 101.02 83.78
CA ARG A 74 17.43 101.50 82.85
C ARG A 74 17.70 101.04 81.43
N GLU A 75 18.94 101.07 80.96
CA GLU A 75 19.34 100.55 79.65
C GLU A 75 19.12 99.04 79.55
N PHE A 76 19.48 98.28 80.58
CA PHE A 76 19.18 96.84 80.65
C PHE A 76 17.68 96.56 80.69
N GLN A 77 16.89 97.39 81.38
CA GLN A 77 15.42 97.27 81.37
C GLN A 77 14.85 97.52 79.98
N GLN A 78 15.33 98.54 79.27
CA GLN A 78 14.92 98.83 77.88
C GLN A 78 15.31 97.68 76.93
N MET A 79 16.54 97.20 77.02
CA MET A 79 17.03 96.06 76.24
C MET A 79 16.20 94.79 76.52
N ASN A 80 15.89 94.50 77.78
CA ASN A 80 15.01 93.37 78.13
C ASN A 80 13.60 93.52 77.56
N GLN A 81 13.04 94.74 77.55
CA GLN A 81 11.73 94.99 76.93
C GLN A 81 11.76 94.78 75.41
N GLU A 82 12.83 95.20 74.73
CA GLU A 82 13.03 94.95 73.29
C GLU A 82 13.20 93.47 73.00
N LEU A 83 14.04 92.76 73.77
CA LEU A 83 14.19 91.31 73.69
C LEU A 83 12.86 90.58 73.89
N CYS A 84 12.04 91.00 74.86
CA CYS A 84 10.71 90.42 75.05
C CYS A 84 9.81 90.63 73.81
N LYS A 85 9.83 91.81 73.18
CA LYS A 85 9.04 92.08 71.96
C LYS A 85 9.51 91.24 70.78
N GLU A 86 10.82 91.13 70.58
CA GLU A 86 11.40 90.29 69.52
C GLU A 86 11.09 88.81 69.75
N LEU A 87 11.16 88.34 71.00
CA LEU A 87 10.79 86.99 71.37
C LEU A 87 9.31 86.70 71.08
N GLU A 88 8.40 87.61 71.42
CA GLU A 88 6.97 87.46 71.10
C GLU A 88 6.73 87.44 69.59
N LYS A 89 7.40 88.31 68.83
CA LYS A 89 7.33 88.27 67.36
C LYS A 89 7.81 86.92 66.81
N ALA A 90 8.97 86.44 67.26
CA ALA A 90 9.52 85.16 66.85
C ALA A 90 8.60 83.98 67.19
N LYS A 91 7.93 84.01 68.35
CA LYS A 91 6.90 83.02 68.71
C LYS A 91 5.71 83.05 67.76
N THR A 92 5.17 84.24 67.46
CA THR A 92 4.03 84.35 66.53
C THR A 92 4.39 83.86 65.13
N ASP A 93 5.59 84.18 64.63
CA ASP A 93 6.10 83.70 63.35
C ASP A 93 6.30 82.17 63.36
N TYR A 94 6.82 81.62 64.45
CA TYR A 94 6.96 80.17 64.65
C TYR A 94 5.61 79.45 64.66
N ASP A 95 4.61 79.97 65.36
CA ASP A 95 3.27 79.39 65.42
C ASP A 95 2.58 79.41 64.05
N MET A 96 2.71 80.52 63.30
CA MET A 96 2.21 80.62 61.93
C MET A 96 2.91 79.63 60.99
N ALA A 97 4.24 79.53 61.06
CA ALA A 97 5.00 78.58 60.27
C ALA A 97 4.61 77.13 60.61
N THR A 98 4.44 76.82 61.89
CA THR A 98 4.00 75.51 62.36
C THR A 98 2.61 75.16 61.86
N GLY A 99 1.67 76.11 61.87
CA GLY A 99 0.32 75.96 61.30
C GLY A 99 0.34 75.70 59.78
N ALA A 100 1.15 76.47 59.04
CA ALA A 100 1.33 76.30 57.60
C ALA A 100 1.95 74.94 57.26
N ILE A 101 2.99 74.52 57.99
CA ILE A 101 3.62 73.20 57.85
C ILE A 101 2.59 72.10 58.11
N THR A 102 1.82 72.20 59.18
CA THR A 102 0.79 71.20 59.53
C THR A 102 -0.29 71.10 58.44
N SER A 103 -0.73 72.24 57.88
CA SER A 103 -1.71 72.26 56.78
C SER A 103 -1.14 71.62 55.50
N LEU A 104 0.09 71.97 55.12
CA LEU A 104 0.75 71.38 53.95
C LEU A 104 1.00 69.89 54.12
N GLN A 105 1.37 69.42 55.32
CA GLN A 105 1.52 68.00 55.62
C GLN A 105 0.20 67.22 55.46
N ARG A 106 -0.93 67.78 55.92
CA ARG A 106 -2.25 67.17 55.71
C ARG A 106 -2.60 67.09 54.22
N GLN A 107 -2.34 68.15 53.47
CA GLN A 107 -2.57 68.18 52.03
C GLN A 107 -1.70 67.16 51.28
N LEU A 108 -0.42 67.06 51.64
CA LEU A 108 0.52 66.06 51.11
C LEU A 108 -0.01 64.65 51.37
N ALA A 109 -0.39 64.33 52.61
CA ALA A 109 -0.91 63.01 52.97
C ALA A 109 -2.19 62.65 52.20
N PHE A 110 -3.08 63.63 51.96
CA PHE A 110 -4.27 63.44 51.14
C PHE A 110 -3.92 63.14 49.67
N GLN A 111 -2.97 63.89 49.09
CA GLN A 111 -2.50 63.65 47.74
C GLN A 111 -1.78 62.31 47.59
N GLU A 112 -0.96 61.92 48.57
CA GLU A 112 -0.32 60.60 48.60
C GLU A 112 -1.34 59.47 48.64
N SER A 113 -2.41 59.61 49.45
CA SER A 113 -3.50 58.62 49.48
C SER A 113 -4.23 58.52 48.15
N GLN A 114 -4.50 59.65 47.49
CA GLN A 114 -5.10 59.65 46.15
C GLN A 114 -4.18 59.01 45.11
N LEU A 115 -2.88 59.30 45.15
CA LEU A 115 -1.89 58.70 44.26
C LEU A 115 -1.84 57.18 44.43
N ARG A 116 -1.77 56.69 45.68
CA ARG A 116 -1.78 55.24 45.97
C ARG A 116 -3.05 54.55 45.46
N ARG A 117 -4.21 55.20 45.60
CA ARG A 117 -5.48 54.68 45.05
C ARG A 117 -5.43 54.59 43.53
N ALA A 118 -5.05 55.67 42.84
CA ALA A 118 -4.93 55.68 41.39
C ALA A 118 -3.89 54.66 40.85
N GLU A 119 -2.77 54.49 41.57
CA GLU A 119 -1.77 53.46 41.25
C GLU A 119 -2.35 52.06 41.35
N SER A 120 -3.11 51.76 42.41
CA SER A 120 -3.78 50.46 42.57
C SER A 120 -4.83 50.18 41.49
N GLU A 121 -5.63 51.20 41.11
CA GLU A 121 -6.61 51.10 40.03
C GLU A 121 -5.92 50.86 38.68
N LYS A 122 -4.83 51.56 38.40
CA LYS A 122 -4.01 51.35 37.21
C LYS A 122 -3.47 49.93 37.14
N GLU A 123 -2.95 49.39 38.24
CA GLU A 123 -2.45 48.01 38.29
C GLU A 123 -3.55 46.98 38.02
N MET A 124 -4.75 47.18 38.60
CA MET A 124 -5.90 46.32 38.33
C MET A 124 -6.32 46.38 36.86
N LEU A 125 -6.47 47.58 36.29
CA LEU A 125 -6.84 47.75 34.88
C LEU A 125 -5.80 47.17 33.93
N GLN A 126 -4.51 47.29 34.24
CA GLN A 126 -3.44 46.66 33.46
C GLN A 126 -3.52 45.13 33.50
N LYS A 127 -3.90 44.56 34.66
CA LYS A 127 -4.11 43.12 34.80
C LYS A 127 -5.31 42.67 33.97
N GLU A 128 -6.45 43.36 34.07
CA GLU A 128 -7.64 43.06 33.27
C GLU A 128 -7.37 43.16 31.77
N LEU A 129 -6.65 44.20 31.32
CA LEU A 129 -6.28 44.36 29.91
C LEU A 129 -5.45 43.17 29.42
N ARG A 130 -4.50 42.70 30.23
CA ARG A 130 -3.68 41.52 29.91
C ARG A 130 -4.52 40.25 29.83
N GLU A 131 -5.43 40.05 30.77
CA GLU A 131 -6.33 38.89 30.78
C GLU A 131 -7.28 38.90 29.58
N ARG A 132 -7.85 40.05 29.23
CA ARG A 132 -8.66 40.22 28.01
C ARG A 132 -7.84 39.97 26.74
N GLY A 133 -6.61 40.45 26.69
CA GLY A 133 -5.68 40.16 25.59
C GLY A 133 -5.43 38.66 25.43
N ASN A 134 -5.16 37.95 26.53
CA ASN A 134 -4.98 36.50 26.54
C ASN A 134 -6.24 35.75 26.08
N GLN A 135 -7.43 36.19 26.53
CA GLN A 135 -8.71 35.62 26.08
C GLN A 135 -8.91 35.78 24.58
N LEU A 136 -8.66 36.97 24.03
CA LEU A 136 -8.78 37.23 22.60
C LEU A 136 -7.79 36.40 21.78
N GLN A 137 -6.54 36.27 22.25
CA GLN A 137 -5.54 35.41 21.60
C GLN A 137 -5.98 33.94 21.60
N ALA A 138 -6.50 33.43 22.72
CA ALA A 138 -7.02 32.07 22.81
C ALA A 138 -8.23 31.85 21.89
N MET A 139 -9.16 32.82 21.82
CA MET A 139 -10.29 32.76 20.88
C MET A 139 -9.80 32.78 19.43
N SER A 140 -8.85 33.64 19.08
CA SER A 140 -8.26 33.68 17.75
C SER A 140 -7.62 32.34 17.38
N ALA A 141 -6.87 31.73 18.29
CA ALA A 141 -6.28 30.41 18.06
C ALA A 141 -7.35 29.34 17.84
N LYS A 142 -8.44 29.36 18.62
CA LYS A 142 -9.58 28.45 18.47
C LYS A 142 -10.30 28.63 17.13
N PHE A 143 -10.51 29.86 16.67
CA PHE A 143 -11.12 30.11 15.35
C PHE A 143 -10.21 29.64 14.20
N SER A 144 -8.90 29.84 14.33
CA SER A 144 -7.94 29.31 13.37
C SER A 144 -7.96 27.79 13.33
N SER A 145 -7.96 27.11 14.48
CA SER A 145 -8.00 25.65 14.53
C SER A 145 -9.30 25.08 13.98
N LEU A 146 -10.46 25.69 14.30
CA LEU A 146 -11.76 25.28 13.76
C LEU A 146 -11.83 25.45 12.23
N ARG A 147 -11.24 26.52 11.70
CA ARG A 147 -11.18 26.74 10.25
C ARG A 147 -10.32 25.68 9.56
N GLU A 148 -9.17 25.35 10.14
CA GLU A 148 -8.29 24.31 9.59
C GLU A 148 -8.87 22.89 9.75
N GLU A 149 -9.57 22.60 10.85
CA GLU A 149 -10.30 21.34 11.04
C GLU A 149 -11.35 21.17 9.94
N ARG A 150 -12.18 22.18 9.70
CA ARG A 150 -13.19 22.13 8.63
C ARG A 150 -12.58 21.85 7.26
N LYS A 151 -11.45 22.49 6.92
CA LYS A 151 -10.74 22.22 5.66
C LYS A 151 -10.25 20.77 5.58
N ARG A 152 -9.76 20.21 6.69
CA ARG A 152 -9.32 18.81 6.77
C ARG A 152 -10.49 17.84 6.62
N GLU A 153 -11.63 18.11 7.25
CA GLU A 153 -12.86 17.33 7.09
C GLU A 153 -13.36 17.36 5.63
N GLU A 154 -13.39 18.53 5.00
CA GLU A 154 -13.79 18.67 3.59
C GLU A 154 -12.85 17.87 2.66
N MET A 155 -11.53 17.93 2.90
CA MET A 155 -10.54 17.14 2.16
C MET A 155 -10.73 15.63 2.40
N MET A 156 -10.96 15.21 3.65
CA MET A 156 -11.21 13.82 4.00
C MET A 156 -12.45 13.29 3.28
N GLY A 157 -13.53 14.06 3.23
CA GLY A 157 -14.74 13.71 2.50
C GLY A 157 -14.57 13.64 0.98
N ILE A 158 -13.59 14.34 0.40
CA ILE A 158 -13.21 14.15 -1.03
C ILE A 158 -12.48 12.82 -1.19
N ILE A 159 -11.47 12.56 -0.37
CA ILE A 159 -10.67 11.33 -0.41
C ILE A 159 -11.54 10.09 -0.20
N GLU A 160 -12.48 10.12 0.75
CA GLU A 160 -13.40 9.00 1.00
C GLU A 160 -14.32 8.71 -0.20
N ARG A 161 -14.84 9.75 -0.86
CA ARG A 161 -15.66 9.60 -2.07
C ARG A 161 -14.84 9.04 -3.23
N GLU A 162 -13.61 9.48 -3.42
CA GLU A 162 -12.70 8.93 -4.43
C GLU A 162 -12.33 7.48 -4.12
N ASN A 163 -12.05 7.17 -2.86
CA ASN A 163 -11.75 5.79 -2.43
C ASN A 163 -12.94 4.86 -2.67
N TYR A 164 -14.17 5.33 -2.40
CA TYR A 164 -15.38 4.59 -2.70
C TYR A 164 -15.54 4.31 -4.20
N LYS A 165 -15.34 5.33 -5.06
CA LYS A 165 -15.39 5.17 -6.52
C LYS A 165 -14.34 4.17 -7.01
N LEU A 166 -13.10 4.29 -6.55
CA LEU A 166 -12.03 3.37 -6.93
C LEU A 166 -12.33 1.93 -6.53
N ARG A 167 -12.95 1.71 -5.36
CA ARG A 167 -13.40 0.37 -4.95
C ARG A 167 -14.51 -0.16 -5.86
N GLN A 168 -15.45 0.68 -6.26
CA GLN A 168 -16.50 0.30 -7.20
C GLN A 168 -15.90 -0.08 -8.57
N ASP A 169 -14.95 0.70 -9.08
CA ASP A 169 -14.25 0.43 -10.33
C ASP A 169 -13.46 -0.88 -10.26
N ILE A 170 -12.79 -1.16 -9.14
CA ILE A 170 -12.08 -2.43 -8.90
C ILE A 170 -13.07 -3.61 -8.99
N VAL A 171 -14.21 -3.53 -8.30
CA VAL A 171 -15.22 -4.60 -8.34
C VAL A 171 -15.76 -4.82 -9.76
N GLU A 172 -16.01 -3.73 -10.51
CA GLU A 172 -16.45 -3.85 -11.90
C GLU A 172 -15.38 -4.49 -12.80
N GLN A 173 -14.12 -4.10 -12.64
CA GLN A 173 -12.98 -4.69 -13.35
C GLN A 173 -12.80 -6.17 -13.01
N GLU A 174 -12.92 -6.54 -11.73
CA GLU A 174 -12.87 -7.93 -11.27
C GLU A 174 -14.00 -8.78 -11.88
N SER A 175 -15.22 -8.24 -11.95
CA SER A 175 -16.34 -8.90 -12.62
C SER A 175 -16.07 -9.13 -14.11
N LYS A 176 -15.57 -8.11 -14.82
CA LYS A 176 -15.20 -8.23 -16.24
C LYS A 176 -14.08 -9.24 -16.45
N LEU A 177 -13.08 -9.28 -15.56
CA LEU A 177 -12.01 -10.27 -15.62
C LEU A 177 -12.55 -11.69 -15.40
N ALA A 178 -13.47 -11.89 -14.44
CA ALA A 178 -14.10 -13.18 -14.21
C ALA A 178 -14.89 -13.67 -15.43
N GLU A 179 -15.65 -12.79 -16.10
CA GLU A 179 -16.35 -13.11 -17.34
C GLU A 179 -15.39 -13.52 -18.47
N LYS A 180 -14.28 -12.80 -18.62
CA LYS A 180 -13.24 -13.12 -19.63
C LYS A 180 -12.57 -14.45 -19.33
N ASN A 181 -12.26 -14.74 -18.07
CA ASN A 181 -11.68 -16.03 -17.66
C ASN A 181 -12.65 -17.18 -17.96
N LYS A 182 -13.95 -17.02 -17.66
CA LYS A 182 -14.96 -18.01 -18.03
C LYS A 182 -14.99 -18.27 -19.54
N LEU A 183 -14.94 -17.21 -20.36
CA LEU A 183 -14.88 -17.37 -21.81
C LEU A 183 -13.60 -18.11 -22.27
N ILE A 184 -12.46 -17.84 -21.62
CA ILE A 184 -11.20 -18.56 -21.89
C ILE A 184 -11.38 -20.04 -21.57
N ASP A 185 -11.95 -20.39 -20.42
CA ASP A 185 -12.20 -21.78 -20.01
C ASP A 185 -13.15 -22.50 -21.00
N ASP A 186 -14.23 -21.83 -21.42
CA ASP A 186 -15.18 -22.35 -22.41
C ASP A 186 -14.49 -22.61 -23.77
N LEU A 187 -13.65 -21.68 -24.23
CA LEU A 187 -12.89 -21.84 -25.47
C LEU A 187 -11.84 -22.94 -25.36
N GLN A 188 -11.14 -23.07 -24.23
CA GLN A 188 -10.18 -24.14 -23.98
C GLN A 188 -10.88 -25.51 -23.97
N SER A 189 -12.03 -25.61 -23.32
CA SER A 189 -12.87 -26.81 -23.35
C SER A 189 -13.26 -27.18 -24.79
N LYS A 190 -13.66 -26.18 -25.60
CA LYS A 190 -14.01 -26.41 -27.00
C LYS A 190 -12.81 -26.85 -27.86
N ILE A 191 -11.63 -26.26 -27.64
CA ILE A 191 -10.39 -26.67 -28.31
C ILE A 191 -10.08 -28.13 -27.97
N ASN A 192 -10.13 -28.50 -26.69
CA ASN A 192 -9.89 -29.88 -26.25
C ASN A 192 -10.88 -30.87 -26.87
N GLN A 193 -12.17 -30.50 -26.94
CA GLN A 193 -13.19 -31.31 -27.60
C GLN A 193 -12.86 -31.51 -29.08
N LEU A 194 -12.58 -30.42 -29.81
CA LEU A 194 -12.28 -30.50 -31.25
C LEU A 194 -10.99 -31.29 -31.52
N GLN A 195 -9.97 -31.15 -30.67
CA GLN A 195 -8.75 -31.96 -30.77
C GLN A 195 -9.05 -33.46 -30.61
N ALA A 196 -9.89 -33.84 -29.65
CA ALA A 196 -10.31 -35.23 -29.48
C ALA A 196 -11.09 -35.76 -30.69
N GLU A 197 -12.02 -34.96 -31.23
CA GLU A 197 -12.79 -35.30 -32.44
C GLU A 197 -11.86 -35.50 -33.65
N VAL A 198 -10.86 -34.63 -33.83
CA VAL A 198 -9.86 -34.74 -34.90
C VAL A 198 -9.03 -36.01 -34.75
N MET A 199 -8.58 -36.36 -33.53
CA MET A 199 -7.83 -37.60 -33.31
C MET A 199 -8.66 -38.85 -33.63
N VAL A 200 -9.93 -38.87 -33.24
CA VAL A 200 -10.85 -39.98 -33.56
C VAL A 200 -11.08 -40.10 -35.06
N ALA A 201 -11.31 -38.98 -35.75
CA ALA A 201 -11.48 -38.95 -37.20
C ALA A 201 -10.24 -39.44 -37.95
N GLN A 202 -9.04 -39.02 -37.52
CA GLN A 202 -7.76 -39.48 -38.08
C GLN A 202 -7.59 -40.99 -37.91
N HIS A 203 -7.86 -41.53 -36.72
CA HIS A 203 -7.80 -42.97 -36.47
C HIS A 203 -8.79 -43.74 -37.36
N HIS A 204 -10.03 -43.26 -37.50
CA HIS A 204 -11.02 -43.88 -38.37
C HIS A 204 -10.58 -43.89 -39.84
N MET A 205 -10.07 -42.76 -40.33
CA MET A 205 -9.53 -42.65 -41.70
C MET A 205 -8.37 -43.60 -41.94
N GLN A 206 -7.43 -43.72 -40.99
CA GLN A 206 -6.30 -44.64 -41.10
C GLN A 206 -6.76 -46.10 -41.15
N LYS A 207 -7.75 -46.47 -40.32
CA LYS A 207 -8.35 -47.81 -40.36
C LYS A 207 -9.02 -48.09 -41.71
N GLN A 208 -9.80 -47.14 -42.22
CA GLN A 208 -10.46 -47.27 -43.52
C GLN A 208 -9.45 -47.45 -44.67
N LEU A 209 -8.31 -46.76 -44.63
CA LEU A 209 -7.23 -46.94 -45.61
C LEU A 209 -6.61 -48.35 -45.54
N CYS A 210 -6.42 -48.89 -44.33
CA CYS A 210 -5.92 -50.25 -44.13
C CYS A 210 -6.91 -51.28 -44.72
N ASP A 211 -8.18 -51.17 -44.34
CA ASP A 211 -9.25 -52.05 -44.82
C ASP A 211 -9.38 -51.98 -46.36
N GLN A 212 -9.25 -50.78 -46.94
CA GLN A 212 -9.27 -50.59 -48.39
C GLN A 212 -8.07 -51.26 -49.07
N SER A 213 -6.87 -51.14 -48.51
CA SER A 213 -5.68 -51.81 -49.05
C SER A 213 -5.80 -53.33 -48.98
N GLU A 214 -6.34 -53.88 -47.89
CA GLU A 214 -6.59 -55.31 -47.74
C GLU A 214 -7.61 -55.82 -48.78
N MET A 215 -8.72 -55.09 -48.95
CA MET A 215 -9.72 -55.41 -49.97
C MET A 215 -9.13 -55.35 -51.39
N GLN A 216 -8.30 -54.35 -51.69
CA GLN A 216 -7.63 -54.24 -52.99
C GLN A 216 -6.70 -55.44 -53.24
N ASN A 217 -5.91 -55.84 -52.24
CA ASN A 217 -5.05 -57.02 -52.33
C ASN A 217 -5.86 -58.30 -52.57
N GLN A 218 -7.02 -58.44 -51.90
CA GLN A 218 -7.92 -59.58 -52.11
C GLN A 218 -8.50 -59.59 -53.53
N VAL A 219 -8.92 -58.44 -54.05
CA VAL A 219 -9.42 -58.32 -55.43
C VAL A 219 -8.33 -58.70 -56.44
N GLU A 220 -7.10 -58.25 -56.24
CA GLU A 220 -5.97 -58.61 -57.10
C GLU A 220 -5.66 -60.11 -57.05
N ALA A 221 -5.64 -60.71 -55.85
CA ALA A 221 -5.46 -62.15 -55.68
C ALA A 221 -6.57 -62.96 -56.39
N LEU A 222 -7.84 -62.53 -56.25
CA LEU A 222 -8.96 -63.16 -56.93
C LEU A 222 -8.86 -63.05 -58.45
N LYS A 223 -8.46 -61.89 -58.99
CA LYS A 223 -8.22 -61.71 -60.43
C LYS A 223 -7.13 -62.65 -60.96
N HIS A 224 -6.04 -62.80 -60.21
CA HIS A 224 -4.97 -63.75 -60.58
C HIS A 224 -5.48 -65.20 -60.56
N ALA A 225 -6.24 -65.59 -59.54
CA ALA A 225 -6.83 -66.93 -59.45
C ALA A 225 -7.84 -67.19 -60.58
N GLU A 226 -8.69 -66.21 -60.89
CA GLU A 226 -9.63 -66.26 -62.02
C GLU A 226 -8.88 -66.45 -63.35
N GLN A 227 -7.83 -65.68 -63.60
CA GLN A 227 -7.04 -65.80 -64.83
C GLN A 227 -6.36 -67.16 -64.93
N GLN A 228 -5.81 -67.67 -63.82
CA GLN A 228 -5.22 -69.01 -63.78
C GLN A 228 -6.25 -70.10 -64.10
N ALA A 229 -7.47 -69.98 -63.56
CA ALA A 229 -8.57 -70.88 -63.85
C ALA A 229 -9.01 -70.82 -65.33
N LYS A 230 -9.07 -69.63 -65.94
CA LYS A 230 -9.36 -69.47 -67.38
C LYS A 230 -8.32 -70.17 -68.26
N VAL A 231 -7.03 -69.96 -67.99
CA VAL A 231 -5.94 -70.62 -68.72
C VAL A 231 -6.00 -72.14 -68.56
N ALA A 232 -6.30 -72.64 -67.36
CA ALA A 232 -6.47 -74.08 -67.12
C ALA A 232 -7.68 -74.64 -67.90
N LEU A 233 -8.80 -73.91 -67.92
CA LEU A 233 -9.98 -74.28 -68.68
C LEU A 233 -9.71 -74.33 -70.19
N GLU A 234 -9.03 -73.32 -70.75
CA GLU A 234 -8.62 -73.29 -72.16
C GLU A 234 -7.72 -74.48 -72.53
N CYS A 235 -6.75 -74.82 -71.66
CA CYS A 235 -5.86 -75.96 -71.86
C CYS A 235 -6.63 -77.29 -71.85
N ILE A 236 -7.55 -77.47 -70.90
CA ILE A 236 -8.40 -78.67 -70.82
C ILE A 236 -9.33 -78.76 -72.03
N SER A 237 -9.96 -77.65 -72.43
CA SER A 237 -10.82 -77.56 -73.62
C SER A 237 -10.07 -77.95 -74.89
N ALA A 238 -8.88 -77.38 -75.12
CA ALA A 238 -8.04 -77.76 -76.26
C ALA A 238 -7.65 -79.25 -76.24
N ARG A 239 -7.44 -79.82 -75.06
CA ARG A 239 -7.16 -81.25 -74.90
C ARG A 239 -8.38 -82.11 -75.24
N PHE A 240 -9.57 -81.70 -74.82
CA PHE A 240 -10.84 -82.36 -75.19
C PHE A 240 -11.11 -82.26 -76.68
N GLU A 241 -10.90 -81.11 -77.31
CA GLU A 241 -11.02 -80.96 -78.77
C GLU A 241 -10.08 -81.88 -79.54
N ARG A 242 -8.84 -82.06 -79.04
CA ARG A 242 -7.91 -83.02 -79.62
C ARG A 242 -8.37 -84.47 -79.44
N PHE A 243 -8.94 -84.83 -78.29
CA PHE A 243 -9.52 -86.16 -78.08
C PHE A 243 -10.74 -86.40 -78.96
N ARG A 244 -11.64 -85.42 -79.04
CA ARG A 244 -12.80 -85.40 -79.93
C ARG A 244 -12.37 -85.61 -81.37
N SER A 245 -11.37 -84.85 -81.84
CA SER A 245 -10.79 -85.02 -83.18
C SER A 245 -10.26 -86.44 -83.42
N LYS A 246 -9.58 -87.05 -82.44
CA LYS A 246 -9.11 -88.45 -82.53
C LYS A 246 -10.26 -89.44 -82.61
N ILE A 247 -11.33 -89.24 -81.83
CA ILE A 247 -12.53 -90.08 -81.88
C ILE A 247 -13.16 -89.98 -83.27
N ILE A 248 -13.44 -88.77 -83.76
CA ILE A 248 -14.00 -88.54 -85.09
C ILE A 248 -13.11 -89.20 -86.15
N GLN A 249 -11.79 -88.99 -86.10
CA GLN A 249 -10.85 -89.62 -87.04
C GLN A 249 -10.92 -91.15 -86.98
N ALA A 250 -10.90 -91.76 -85.79
CA ALA A 250 -10.95 -93.21 -85.63
C ALA A 250 -12.27 -93.81 -86.11
N THR A 251 -13.40 -93.16 -85.81
CA THR A 251 -14.75 -93.58 -86.23
C THR A 251 -14.88 -93.55 -87.75
N TYR A 252 -14.49 -92.44 -88.38
CA TYR A 252 -14.76 -92.22 -89.80
C TYR A 252 -13.62 -92.63 -90.74
N SER A 253 -12.48 -93.07 -90.20
CA SER A 253 -11.42 -93.74 -90.98
C SER A 253 -11.54 -95.27 -90.94
N ALA A 254 -12.56 -95.82 -90.27
CA ALA A 254 -12.82 -97.26 -90.24
C ALA A 254 -13.29 -97.76 -91.62
N ALA A 255 -12.79 -98.92 -92.04
CA ALA A 255 -13.13 -99.51 -93.33
C ALA A 255 -14.65 -99.72 -93.47
N GLY A 256 -15.26 -99.06 -94.46
CA GLY A 256 -16.72 -99.10 -94.72
C GLY A 256 -17.51 -97.91 -94.17
N ALA A 257 -16.92 -97.07 -93.31
CA ALA A 257 -17.57 -95.84 -92.82
C ALA A 257 -17.52 -94.73 -93.88
N LYS A 258 -18.62 -93.99 -94.06
CA LYS A 258 -18.70 -92.84 -95.00
C LYS A 258 -18.13 -91.60 -94.34
N SER A 259 -17.31 -90.84 -95.06
CA SER A 259 -16.73 -89.60 -94.52
C SER A 259 -17.83 -88.55 -94.24
N PRO A 260 -17.78 -87.86 -93.11
CA PRO A 260 -18.70 -86.78 -92.78
C PRO A 260 -18.52 -85.59 -93.73
N GLN A 261 -19.62 -84.97 -94.17
CA GLN A 261 -19.61 -83.80 -95.06
C GLN A 261 -19.94 -82.47 -94.36
N ALA A 262 -20.30 -82.51 -93.07
CA ALA A 262 -20.62 -81.35 -92.24
C ALA A 262 -20.03 -81.52 -90.84
N GLU A 263 -20.10 -80.47 -90.03
CA GLU A 263 -19.71 -80.51 -88.63
C GLU A 263 -20.58 -81.53 -87.88
N ILE A 264 -19.92 -82.47 -87.19
CA ILE A 264 -20.56 -83.62 -86.54
C ILE A 264 -20.76 -83.30 -85.07
N SER A 265 -21.95 -83.57 -84.54
CA SER A 265 -22.18 -83.45 -83.09
C SER A 265 -21.43 -84.54 -82.31
N ASP A 266 -21.07 -84.26 -81.05
CA ASP A 266 -20.45 -85.27 -80.17
C ASP A 266 -21.33 -86.52 -80.05
N GLU A 267 -22.64 -86.33 -79.94
CA GLU A 267 -23.61 -87.42 -79.87
C GLU A 267 -23.60 -88.26 -81.15
N GLU A 268 -23.59 -87.61 -82.31
CA GLU A 268 -23.57 -88.29 -83.61
C GLU A 268 -22.27 -89.07 -83.83
N ALA A 269 -21.13 -88.53 -83.38
CA ALA A 269 -19.85 -89.23 -83.46
C ALA A 269 -19.81 -90.46 -82.55
N LEU A 270 -20.40 -90.37 -81.35
CA LEU A 270 -20.52 -91.50 -80.42
C LEU A 270 -21.49 -92.56 -80.94
N GLU A 271 -22.66 -92.17 -81.46
CA GLU A 271 -23.62 -93.10 -82.07
C GLU A 271 -23.00 -93.84 -83.26
N ALA A 272 -22.25 -93.15 -84.13
CA ALA A 272 -21.57 -93.77 -85.25
C ALA A 272 -20.48 -94.75 -84.79
N MET A 273 -19.70 -94.39 -83.77
CA MET A 273 -18.70 -95.29 -83.18
C MET A 273 -19.35 -96.53 -82.57
N GLN A 274 -20.44 -96.36 -81.82
CA GLN A 274 -21.21 -97.45 -81.25
C GLN A 274 -21.78 -98.36 -82.33
N ARG A 275 -22.28 -97.79 -83.44
CA ARG A 275 -22.76 -98.56 -84.60
C ARG A 275 -21.65 -99.42 -85.19
N ILE A 276 -20.45 -98.86 -85.43
CA ILE A 276 -19.29 -99.62 -85.94
C ILE A 276 -18.89 -100.74 -84.97
N ILE A 277 -18.90 -100.47 -83.66
CA ILE A 277 -18.61 -101.50 -82.64
C ILE A 277 -19.64 -102.62 -82.74
N SER A 278 -20.94 -102.31 -82.73
CA SER A 278 -22.02 -103.30 -82.85
C SER A 278 -21.91 -104.11 -84.14
N GLU A 279 -21.70 -103.46 -85.28
CA GLU A 279 -21.50 -104.13 -86.58
C GLU A 279 -20.31 -105.08 -86.56
N ARG A 280 -19.18 -104.67 -85.94
CA ARG A 280 -18.00 -105.54 -85.80
C ARG A 280 -18.24 -106.70 -84.83
N LEU A 281 -19.00 -106.48 -83.76
CA LEU A 281 -19.41 -107.54 -82.83
C LEU A 281 -20.30 -108.57 -83.52
N ASP A 282 -21.30 -108.12 -84.28
CA ASP A 282 -22.20 -108.97 -85.05
C ASP A 282 -21.41 -109.76 -86.10
N PHE A 283 -20.50 -109.10 -86.83
CA PHE A 283 -19.64 -109.76 -87.80
C PHE A 283 -18.71 -110.79 -87.16
N HIS A 284 -18.14 -110.49 -85.99
CA HIS A 284 -17.33 -111.42 -85.22
C HIS A 284 -18.14 -112.65 -84.76
N GLN A 285 -19.37 -112.43 -84.29
CA GLN A 285 -20.27 -113.52 -83.91
C GLN A 285 -20.65 -114.39 -85.11
N MET A 286 -20.89 -113.77 -86.27
CA MET A 286 -21.13 -114.48 -87.52
C MET A 286 -19.92 -115.32 -87.96
N LEU A 287 -18.70 -114.80 -87.87
CA LEU A 287 -17.47 -115.56 -88.14
C LEU A 287 -17.31 -116.76 -87.19
N LYS A 288 -17.63 -116.57 -85.90
CA LYS A 288 -17.61 -117.64 -84.89
C LYS A 288 -18.65 -118.73 -85.20
N GLN A 289 -19.86 -118.34 -85.63
CA GLN A 289 -20.90 -119.29 -86.08
C GLN A 289 -20.51 -120.04 -87.35
N LYS A 290 -19.73 -119.42 -88.25
CA LYS A 290 -19.20 -120.03 -89.48
C LYS A 290 -17.93 -120.88 -89.24
N GLY A 291 -17.55 -121.14 -87.99
CA GLY A 291 -16.44 -122.02 -87.62
C GLY A 291 -15.04 -121.43 -87.80
N VAL A 292 -14.92 -120.14 -88.09
CA VAL A 292 -13.63 -119.45 -88.20
C VAL A 292 -13.09 -119.21 -86.79
N LYS A 293 -11.83 -119.56 -86.53
CA LYS A 293 -11.19 -119.37 -85.22
C LYS A 293 -10.90 -117.88 -85.00
N VAL A 294 -11.73 -117.20 -84.23
CA VAL A 294 -11.66 -115.75 -83.99
C VAL A 294 -11.04 -115.43 -82.61
N PRO A 295 -10.08 -114.47 -82.50
CA PRO A 295 -9.50 -114.06 -81.21
C PRO A 295 -10.52 -113.43 -80.24
N SER A 296 -10.38 -113.65 -78.93
CA SER A 296 -11.31 -113.08 -77.92
C SER A 296 -11.31 -111.54 -77.97
N LEU A 297 -12.50 -110.94 -78.12
CA LEU A 297 -12.68 -109.49 -78.29
C LEU A 297 -12.42 -108.67 -77.02
N PHE A 298 -12.42 -109.28 -75.84
CA PHE A 298 -12.26 -108.59 -74.56
C PHE A 298 -10.97 -108.98 -73.83
N SER A 299 -9.87 -109.16 -74.58
CA SER A 299 -8.55 -109.26 -73.95
C SER A 299 -7.95 -107.86 -73.85
N THR A 300 -8.37 -107.13 -72.81
CA THR A 300 -7.69 -105.90 -72.40
C THR A 300 -6.83 -106.22 -71.20
N GLU A 301 -5.58 -106.57 -71.45
CA GLU A 301 -4.51 -106.41 -70.47
C GLU A 301 -3.80 -105.08 -70.77
N PRO A 302 -3.80 -104.13 -69.84
CA PRO A 302 -2.76 -103.13 -69.79
C PRO A 302 -2.06 -103.16 -68.44
N ALA A 303 -0.82 -103.65 -68.50
CA ALA A 303 0.37 -102.98 -67.99
C ALA A 303 0.21 -102.15 -66.71
N ASN A 304 0.58 -102.81 -65.62
CA ASN A 304 1.17 -102.24 -64.44
C ASN A 304 2.28 -101.21 -64.81
N VAL A 305 2.09 -99.95 -64.44
CA VAL A 305 3.19 -98.98 -64.34
C VAL A 305 3.27 -98.53 -62.88
N SER A 306 4.06 -99.26 -62.11
CA SER A 306 4.70 -98.74 -60.90
C SER A 306 5.80 -97.76 -61.35
N SER A 307 6.02 -96.60 -60.71
CA SER A 307 6.81 -96.43 -59.47
C SER A 307 7.13 -94.89 -59.32
N PRO A 308 7.97 -94.40 -58.38
CA PRO A 308 7.72 -94.13 -56.95
C PRO A 308 8.05 -92.68 -56.51
N ASN A 309 7.53 -92.22 -55.35
CA ASN A 309 8.24 -91.42 -54.31
C ASN A 309 7.24 -91.00 -53.22
N SER A 310 7.26 -91.58 -52.02
CA SER A 310 8.15 -91.35 -50.87
C SER A 310 7.98 -90.00 -50.15
N LYS A 311 7.58 -90.12 -48.88
CA LYS A 311 8.05 -89.38 -47.69
C LYS A 311 7.58 -87.95 -47.43
N THR A 312 6.65 -87.86 -46.47
CA THR A 312 6.78 -87.14 -45.18
C THR A 312 7.46 -85.76 -45.17
N THR A 313 6.74 -84.73 -44.73
CA THR A 313 7.06 -84.08 -43.44
C THR A 313 5.91 -83.19 -42.94
N LYS A 314 5.45 -83.51 -41.73
CA LYS A 314 4.86 -82.53 -40.81
C LYS A 314 5.91 -81.45 -40.50
N LYS A 315 5.53 -80.17 -40.56
CA LYS A 315 6.01 -79.11 -39.66
C LYS A 315 5.09 -77.89 -39.77
N SER A 316 4.26 -77.69 -38.75
CA SER A 316 3.86 -76.35 -38.30
C SER A 316 4.97 -75.80 -37.36
N PRO A 317 4.85 -74.60 -36.78
CA PRO A 317 5.03 -73.26 -37.36
C PRO A 317 6.14 -72.47 -36.64
N VAL A 318 6.81 -71.50 -37.28
CA VAL A 318 7.52 -70.39 -36.58
C VAL A 318 7.57 -69.15 -37.48
N LYS A 319 6.55 -68.29 -37.38
CA LYS A 319 6.62 -66.87 -36.99
C LYS A 319 5.22 -66.26 -37.03
#